data_AF-A0A941NIC5-F1
#
_entry.id   AF-A0A941NIC5-F1
#
_cell.length_a   1.000
_cell.length_b   1.000
_cell.length_c   1.000
_cell.angle_alpha   90.00
_cell.angle_beta   90.00
_cell.angle_gamma   90.00
#
_symmetry.space_group_name_H-M   'P 1'
#
loop_
_entity.id
_entity.type
_entity.pdbx_description
1 polymer ?
#
loop_
_entity_poly.entity_id
_entity_poly.type
_entity_poly.pdbx_seq_one_letter_code
_entity_poly.pdbx_strand_id
1 'polypeptide(L)'
;MRHFRGSLLIASLLAGAPLLAVTAPPAQAQFSASISFDSFHDTLSGYGDWLYSDRWGEVWRPFAQDRDGDWRPYWAGHWVSTREYGWTWIS
;
A
#
# COMPACT_ATOMS: atom_id res chain seq x y z
N MET A 1 -36.64 -62.36 12.08
CA MET A 1 -35.90 -62.72 13.30
C MET A 1 -34.83 -61.68 13.53
N ARG A 2 -34.82 -61.05 14.73
CA ARG A 2 -33.71 -60.26 15.34
C ARG A 2 -33.44 -58.88 14.70
N HIS A 3 -33.33 -57.74 15.36
CA HIS A 3 -33.53 -57.21 16.74
C HIS A 3 -33.53 -55.66 16.56
N PHE A 4 -34.51 -54.92 17.07
CA PHE A 4 -34.46 -54.10 18.31
C PHE A 4 -33.72 -52.73 18.24
N ARG A 5 -34.54 -51.67 18.28
CA ARG A 5 -34.44 -50.37 18.99
C ARG A 5 -33.25 -49.41 18.78
N GLY A 6 -33.61 -48.15 18.53
CA GLY A 6 -32.80 -46.99 18.91
C GLY A 6 -33.30 -45.69 18.28
N SER A 7 -34.25 -45.00 18.94
CA SER A 7 -34.50 -43.60 18.64
C SER A 7 -33.52 -42.77 19.45
N LEU A 8 -32.70 -41.94 18.80
CA LEU A 8 -32.01 -40.82 19.47
C LEU A 8 -32.03 -39.61 18.52
N LEU A 9 -32.74 -38.59 18.97
CA LEU A 9 -32.68 -37.22 18.45
C LEU A 9 -31.23 -36.72 18.52
N ILE A 10 -30.70 -36.16 17.44
CA ILE A 10 -29.54 -35.28 17.51
C ILE A 10 -30.02 -33.89 17.13
N ALA A 11 -29.87 -33.01 18.13
CA ALA A 11 -30.32 -31.65 18.19
C ALA A 11 -29.71 -30.77 17.09
N SER A 12 -30.54 -29.87 16.58
CA SER A 12 -30.12 -28.62 15.94
C SER A 12 -29.20 -27.83 16.88
N LEU A 13 -27.98 -27.49 16.45
CA LEU A 13 -27.36 -26.16 16.57
C LEU A 13 -25.89 -26.20 16.12
N LEU A 14 -25.58 -25.50 15.03
CA LEU A 14 -24.31 -24.82 14.78
C LEU A 14 -24.71 -23.57 13.96
N ALA A 15 -25.40 -22.61 14.58
CA ALA A 15 -24.74 -21.41 15.11
C ALA A 15 -23.74 -20.83 14.08
N GLY A 16 -24.26 -20.06 13.13
CA GLY A 16 -23.43 -19.28 12.22
C GLY A 16 -22.56 -18.33 13.05
N ALA A 17 -21.24 -18.49 12.95
CA ALA A 17 -20.30 -17.58 13.59
C ALA A 17 -20.51 -16.16 13.01
N PRO A 18 -20.64 -15.10 13.82
CA PRO A 18 -20.61 -13.77 13.29
C PRO A 18 -19.21 -13.51 12.72
N LEU A 19 -19.14 -13.14 11.45
CA LEU A 19 -17.94 -12.55 10.88
C LEU A 19 -17.66 -11.26 11.66
N LEU A 20 -16.67 -11.30 12.57
CA LEU A 20 -16.16 -10.10 13.20
C LEU A 20 -15.53 -9.25 12.09
N ALA A 21 -16.20 -8.17 11.71
CA ALA A 21 -15.63 -7.16 10.84
C ALA A 21 -14.47 -6.50 11.58
N VAL A 22 -13.24 -6.93 11.29
CA VAL A 22 -12.02 -6.26 11.74
C VAL A 22 -11.97 -4.92 11.00
N THR A 23 -12.37 -3.85 11.67
CA THR A 23 -12.11 -2.50 11.19
C THR A 23 -10.61 -2.24 11.37
N ALA A 24 -9.85 -2.20 10.27
CA ALA A 24 -8.47 -1.75 10.33
C ALA A 24 -8.43 -0.29 10.84
N PRO A 25 -7.53 0.07 11.77
CA PRO A 25 -7.34 1.46 12.15
C PRO A 25 -6.95 2.28 10.90
N PRO A 26 -7.30 3.58 10.84
CA PRO A 26 -6.89 4.43 9.74
C PRO A 26 -5.37 4.41 9.61
N ALA A 27 -4.87 4.29 8.38
CA ALA A 27 -3.44 4.33 8.13
C ALA A 27 -2.88 5.68 8.60
N GLN A 28 -2.02 5.64 9.61
CA GLN A 28 -1.31 6.82 10.13
C GLN A 28 0.14 6.73 9.67
N ALA A 29 0.63 7.77 9.00
CA ALA A 29 2.04 7.87 8.63
C ALA A 29 2.90 7.87 9.91
N GLN A 30 3.80 6.89 10.05
CA GLN A 30 4.66 6.72 11.23
C GLN A 30 5.89 7.63 11.23
N PHE A 31 6.00 8.55 10.29
CA PHE A 31 7.20 9.37 10.11
C PHE A 31 7.08 10.70 10.87
N SER A 32 7.89 10.84 11.94
CA SER A 32 8.03 12.08 12.71
C SER A 32 9.43 12.66 12.52
N ALA A 33 9.69 13.25 11.35
CA ALA A 33 10.81 14.16 11.17
C ALA A 33 10.32 15.47 10.55
N SER A 34 10.89 16.60 11.00
CA SER A 34 10.68 17.90 10.38
C SER A 34 11.53 17.99 9.11
N ILE A 35 11.06 17.39 8.02
CA ILE A 35 11.68 17.58 6.70
C ILE A 35 11.25 18.96 6.18
N SER A 36 12.21 19.84 5.91
CA SER A 36 11.94 21.10 5.20
C SER A 36 11.81 20.86 3.71
N PHE A 37 11.11 21.74 3.00
CA PHE A 37 11.02 21.67 1.55
C PHE A 37 12.41 21.73 0.90
N ASP A 38 13.31 22.56 1.45
CA ASP A 38 14.71 22.68 1.01
C ASP A 38 15.46 21.34 1.01
N SER A 39 15.15 20.46 1.96
CA SER A 39 15.78 19.14 2.03
C SER A 39 15.48 18.29 0.79
N PHE A 40 14.30 18.44 0.20
CA PHE A 40 13.95 17.77 -1.06
C PHE A 40 14.67 18.43 -2.24
N HIS A 41 14.70 19.77 -2.29
CA HIS A 41 15.42 20.51 -3.32
C HIS A 41 16.88 20.07 -3.41
N ASP A 42 17.58 20.12 -2.29
CA ASP A 42 18.99 19.78 -2.21
C ASP A 42 19.23 18.32 -2.63
N THR A 43 18.46 17.40 -2.08
CA THR A 43 18.61 15.96 -2.35
C THR A 43 18.34 15.60 -3.82
N LEU A 44 17.35 16.24 -4.45
CA LEU A 44 16.89 15.89 -5.79
C LEU A 44 17.55 16.72 -6.91
N SER A 45 18.23 17.82 -6.57
CA SER A 45 18.88 18.75 -7.51
C SER A 45 19.88 18.06 -8.45
N GLY A 46 20.54 16.99 -8.01
CA GLY A 46 21.51 16.24 -8.81
C GLY A 46 20.89 15.20 -9.76
N TYR A 47 19.59 14.92 -9.62
CA TYR A 47 18.92 13.82 -10.33
C TYR A 47 17.83 14.29 -11.29
N GLY A 48 17.59 15.60 -11.39
CA GLY A 48 16.55 16.16 -12.24
C GLY A 48 16.52 17.69 -12.21
N ASP A 49 15.49 18.24 -12.84
CA ASP A 49 15.24 19.67 -12.90
C ASP A 49 14.04 20.05 -12.01
N TRP A 50 14.19 21.14 -11.27
CA TRP A 50 13.05 21.82 -10.63
C TRP A 50 12.46 22.83 -11.61
N LEU A 51 11.16 22.73 -11.87
CA LEU A 51 10.42 23.52 -12.85
C LEU A 51 9.22 24.19 -12.18
N TYR A 52 8.79 25.34 -12.70
CA TYR A 52 7.55 25.97 -12.25
C TYR A 52 6.40 25.64 -13.21
N SER A 53 5.24 25.30 -12.64
CA SER A 53 3.97 25.10 -13.33
C SER A 53 2.90 26.01 -12.75
N ASP A 54 2.17 26.74 -13.59
CA ASP A 54 1.07 27.61 -13.14
C ASP A 54 -0.06 26.84 -12.45
N ARG A 55 -0.21 25.54 -12.75
CA ARG A 55 -1.26 24.70 -12.16
C ARG A 55 -0.84 24.06 -10.83
N TRP A 56 0.43 23.69 -10.70
CA TRP A 56 0.91 22.85 -9.59
C TRP A 56 2.00 23.51 -8.73
N GLY A 57 2.45 24.70 -9.10
CA GLY A 57 3.60 25.36 -8.48
C GLY A 57 4.90 24.70 -8.90
N GLU A 58 5.84 24.60 -7.96
CA GLU A 58 7.15 24.01 -8.21
C GLU A 58 7.07 22.48 -8.26
N VAL A 59 7.58 21.92 -9.35
CA VAL A 59 7.53 20.49 -9.65
C VAL A 59 8.92 19.98 -10.00
N TRP A 60 9.28 18.81 -9.48
CA TRP A 60 10.52 18.14 -9.85
C TRP A 60 10.31 17.19 -11.02
N ARG A 61 11.22 17.23 -12.00
CA ARG A 61 11.27 16.34 -13.15
C ARG A 61 12.59 15.56 -13.14
N PRO A 62 12.59 14.22 -13.00
CA PRO A 62 13.83 13.44 -13.09
C PRO A 62 14.48 13.59 -14.46
N PHE A 63 15.82 13.51 -14.51
CA PHE A 63 16.49 13.21 -15.76
C PHE A 63 16.05 11.82 -16.23
N ALA A 64 15.77 11.68 -17.53
CA ALA A 64 15.41 10.39 -18.09
C ALA A 64 16.57 9.40 -17.85
N GLN A 65 16.36 8.46 -16.93
CA GLN A 65 17.32 7.36 -16.70
C GLN A 65 17.18 6.27 -17.76
N ASP A 66 16.00 6.18 -18.37
CA ASP A 66 15.69 5.17 -19.37
C ASP A 66 16.20 5.62 -20.74
N ARG A 67 16.97 4.76 -21.40
CA ARG A 67 17.55 5.02 -22.73
C ARG A 67 16.54 5.37 -23.81
N ASP A 68 15.28 4.99 -23.60
CA ASP A 68 14.19 5.14 -24.55
C ASP A 68 13.27 6.33 -24.23
N GLY A 69 13.49 7.04 -23.12
CA GLY A 69 12.71 8.24 -22.75
C GLY A 69 11.26 7.99 -22.29
N ASP A 70 10.82 6.74 -22.28
CA ASP A 70 9.44 6.33 -21.96
C ASP A 70 9.20 6.04 -20.47
N TRP A 71 10.14 6.42 -19.58
CA TRP A 71 9.96 6.23 -18.15
C TRP A 71 8.70 6.94 -17.66
N ARG A 72 7.85 6.22 -16.94
CA ARG A 72 6.60 6.73 -16.38
C ARG A 72 6.49 6.30 -14.92
N PRO A 73 6.16 7.22 -14.00
CA PRO A 73 5.94 6.85 -12.60
C PRO A 73 4.90 5.73 -12.50
N TYR A 74 5.20 4.72 -11.70
CA TYR A 74 4.27 3.64 -11.36
C TYR A 74 3.72 2.85 -12.56
N TRP A 75 4.46 2.79 -13.67
CA TRP A 75 4.00 2.11 -14.89
C TRP A 75 4.33 0.61 -14.92
N ALA A 76 5.60 0.27 -14.71
CA ALA A 76 6.08 -1.11 -14.71
C ALA A 76 6.59 -1.43 -13.30
N GLY A 77 5.85 -2.27 -12.58
CA GLY A 77 6.16 -2.58 -11.19
C GLY A 77 4.93 -2.92 -10.36
N HIS A 78 5.12 -3.00 -9.04
CA HIS A 78 4.05 -3.27 -8.09
C HIS A 78 4.35 -2.73 -6.70
N TRP A 79 3.30 -2.48 -5.90
CA TRP A 79 3.42 -2.11 -4.50
C TRP A 79 3.74 -3.33 -3.64
N VAL A 80 4.80 -3.23 -2.83
CA VAL A 80 5.20 -4.24 -1.85
C VAL A 80 5.25 -3.59 -0.48
N SER A 81 4.68 -4.26 0.52
CA SER A 81 4.83 -3.83 1.91
C SER A 81 6.16 -4.34 2.46
N THR A 82 7.13 -3.44 2.65
CA THR A 82 8.42 -3.75 3.29
C THR A 82 8.37 -3.41 4.78
N ARG A 83 9.19 -4.08 5.60
CA ARG A 83 9.22 -3.82 7.04
C ARG A 83 9.93 -2.50 7.36
N GLU A 84 10.97 -2.16 6.61
CA GLU A 84 11.80 -0.99 6.86
C GLU A 84 11.18 0.30 6.30
N TYR A 85 10.53 0.22 5.14
CA TYR A 85 10.09 1.40 4.38
C TYR A 85 8.58 1.48 4.16
N GLY A 86 7.81 0.47 4.58
CA GLY A 86 6.36 0.40 4.35
C GLY A 86 6.02 0.11 2.89
N TRP A 87 4.87 0.61 2.43
CA TRP A 87 4.42 0.45 1.04
C TRP A 87 5.40 1.12 0.07
N THR A 88 6.11 0.31 -0.69
CA THR A 88 7.17 0.71 -1.60
C THR A 88 6.86 0.21 -3.00
N TRP A 89 7.04 1.06 -4.01
CA TRP A 89 6.93 0.63 -5.41
C TRP A 89 8.23 -0.04 -5.85
N ILE A 90 8.11 -1.24 -6.40
CA ILE A 90 9.23 -1.99 -6.99
C ILE A 90 9.02 -2.04 -8.51
N SER A 91 9.91 -1.41 -9.27
CA SER A 91 9.94 -1.35 -10.75
C SER A 91 11.12 -2.08 -11.34
#